data_AF-A0A0B1S3A2-F1
#
_entry.id   AF-A0A0B1S3A2-F1
#
_cell.length_a   1.000
_cell.length_b   1.000
_cell.length_c   1.000
_cell.angle_alpha   90.00
_cell.angle_beta   90.00
_cell.angle_gamma   90.00
#
_symmetry.space_group_name_H-M   'P 1'
#
loop_
_entity.id
_entity.type
_entity.pdbx_description
1 polymer ?
#
loop_
_entity_poly.entity_id
_entity_poly.type
_entity_poly.pdbx_seq_one_letter_code
_entity_poly.pdbx_strand_id
1 'polypeptide(L)'
;MPVVKMYAWEEAFEKEILRLRKEEVKLLRNATIITRVLQAINSAAPFLVAIACFTWYVLSSPENILTPSVAFVALTVFNQLRRPMALIAPAVQFISKAIVCGKRINEFLKADELDRKRETDDDQPTSVLLENSFFSWGKEKEHLKDVCPVLYK
;
A
#
# COMPACT_ATOMS: atom_id res chain seq x y z
N MET A 1 14.36 -20.11 -15.29
CA MET A 1 13.13 -20.67 -15.90
C MET A 1 13.48 -21.87 -16.79
N PRO A 2 13.76 -23.05 -16.23
CA PRO A 2 14.10 -24.23 -17.04
C PRO A 2 12.89 -24.80 -17.77
N VAL A 3 11.75 -24.88 -17.06
CA VAL A 3 10.50 -25.48 -17.54
C VAL A 3 9.91 -24.69 -18.72
N VAL A 4 9.81 -23.37 -18.61
CA VAL A 4 9.28 -22.50 -19.69
C VAL A 4 10.13 -22.60 -20.96
N LYS A 5 11.46 -22.71 -20.82
CA LYS A 5 12.39 -22.89 -21.94
C LYS A 5 12.28 -24.28 -22.57
N MET A 6 12.16 -25.34 -21.77
CA MET A 6 12.02 -26.70 -22.27
C MET A 6 10.71 -26.91 -23.04
N TYR A 7 9.63 -26.23 -22.65
CA TYR A 7 8.33 -26.30 -23.33
C TYR A 7 8.12 -25.20 -24.39
N ALA A 8 9.14 -24.37 -24.66
CA ALA A 8 9.07 -23.24 -25.61
C ALA A 8 7.86 -22.31 -25.40
N TRP A 9 7.42 -22.13 -24.15
CA TRP A 9 6.28 -21.26 -23.80
C TRP A 9 6.64 -19.78 -23.72
N GLU A 10 7.88 -19.39 -24.04
CA GLU A 10 8.36 -18.00 -23.91
C GLU A 10 7.48 -17.01 -24.68
N GLU A 11 7.10 -17.31 -25.92
CA GLU A 11 6.24 -16.43 -26.73
C GLU A 11 4.83 -16.27 -26.14
N ALA A 12 4.27 -17.35 -25.58
CA ALA A 12 2.95 -17.31 -24.95
C ALA A 12 2.96 -16.47 -23.68
N PHE A 13 3.99 -16.61 -22.84
CA PHE A 13 4.18 -15.79 -21.66
C PHE A 13 4.48 -14.33 -22.00
N GLU A 14 5.32 -14.07 -23.00
CA GLU A 14 5.63 -12.72 -23.47
C GLU A 14 4.36 -12.01 -23.94
N LYS A 15 3.53 -12.69 -24.74
CA LYS A 15 2.27 -12.12 -25.24
C LYS A 15 1.32 -11.75 -24.10
N GLU A 16 1.20 -12.60 -23.09
CA GLU A 16 0.33 -12.34 -21.94
C GLU A 16 0.86 -11.21 -21.05
N ILE A 17 2.17 -11.18 -20.79
CA ILE A 17 2.82 -10.09 -20.04
C ILE A 17 2.65 -8.76 -20.78
N LEU A 18 2.84 -8.74 -22.10
CA LEU A 18 2.66 -7.54 -22.91
C LEU A 18 1.20 -7.08 -22.93
N ARG A 19 0.22 -8.00 -22.91
CA ARG A 19 -1.20 -7.69 -22.80
C ARG A 19 -1.48 -6.96 -21.48
N LEU A 20 -1.06 -7.54 -20.36
CA LEU A 20 -1.22 -6.95 -19.02
C LEU A 20 -0.50 -5.60 -18.91
N ARG A 21 0.73 -5.50 -19.45
CA ARG A 21 1.52 -4.26 -19.43
C ARG A 21 0.84 -3.13 -20.19
N LYS A 22 0.17 -3.41 -21.31
CA LYS A 22 -0.60 -2.39 -22.05
C LYS A 22 -1.76 -1.85 -21.23
N GLU A 23 -2.47 -2.72 -20.51
CA GLU A 23 -3.56 -2.31 -19.62
C GLU A 23 -3.03 -1.48 -18.44
N GLU A 24 -1.94 -1.92 -17.80
CA GLU A 24 -1.28 -1.19 -16.72
C GLU A 24 -0.82 0.20 -17.16
N VAL A 25 -0.12 0.31 -18.29
CA VAL A 25 0.37 1.60 -18.82
C VAL A 25 -0.79 2.55 -19.13
N LYS A 26 -1.93 2.04 -19.62
CA LYS A 26 -3.13 2.85 -19.85
C LYS A 26 -3.67 3.43 -18.55
N LEU A 27 -3.75 2.62 -17.50
CA LEU A 27 -4.18 3.06 -16.17
C LEU A 27 -3.21 4.08 -15.57
N LEU A 28 -1.90 3.80 -15.61
CA LEU A 28 -0.86 4.70 -15.12
C LEU A 28 -0.87 6.04 -15.87
N ARG A 29 -1.09 6.02 -17.18
CA ARG A 29 -1.18 7.25 -17.99
C ARG A 29 -2.38 8.08 -17.56
N ASN A 30 -3.55 7.47 -17.40
CA ASN A 30 -4.75 8.18 -16.96
C ASN A 30 -4.56 8.77 -15.55
N ALA A 31 -4.03 7.99 -14.61
CA ALA A 31 -3.73 8.46 -13.25
C ALA A 31 -2.73 9.62 -13.25
N THR A 32 -1.70 9.55 -14.10
CA THR A 32 -0.71 10.61 -14.27
C THR A 32 -1.37 11.87 -14.80
N ILE A 33 -2.18 11.79 -15.86
CA ILE A 33 -2.87 12.95 -16.43
C ILE A 33 -3.73 13.65 -15.38
N ILE A 34 -4.54 12.90 -14.62
CA ILE A 34 -5.37 13.45 -13.54
C ILE A 34 -4.51 14.16 -12.50
N THR A 35 -3.43 13.52 -12.07
CA THR A 35 -2.53 14.09 -11.06
C THR A 35 -1.85 15.37 -11.56
N ARG A 36 -1.43 15.42 -12.82
CA ARG A 36 -0.83 16.62 -13.42
C ARG A 36 -1.82 17.78 -13.50
N VAL A 37 -3.07 17.51 -13.90
CA VAL A 37 -4.13 18.53 -13.92
C VAL A 37 -4.39 19.06 -12.52
N LEU A 38 -4.50 18.19 -11.51
CA LEU A 38 -4.66 18.60 -10.12
C LEU A 38 -3.48 19.46 -9.62
N GLN A 39 -2.25 19.10 -9.96
CA GLN A 39 -1.07 19.88 -9.60
C GLN A 39 -1.07 21.26 -10.25
N ALA A 40 -1.49 21.35 -11.52
CA ALA A 40 -1.61 22.63 -12.22
C ALA A 40 -2.66 23.53 -11.55
N ILE A 41 -3.84 23.01 -11.24
CA ILE A 41 -4.89 23.73 -10.50
C ILE A 41 -4.37 24.19 -9.13
N ASN A 42 -3.69 23.31 -8.39
CA ASN A 42 -3.13 23.65 -7.08
C ASN A 42 -2.03 24.72 -7.17
N SER A 43 -1.29 24.77 -8.29
CA SER A 43 -0.31 25.83 -8.55
C SER A 43 -0.94 27.19 -8.87
N ALA A 44 -2.11 27.19 -9.53
CA ALA A 44 -2.87 28.38 -9.89
C ALA A 44 -3.80 28.87 -8.75
N ALA A 45 -4.16 27.99 -7.82
CA ALA A 45 -5.05 28.27 -6.70
C ALA A 45 -4.72 29.56 -5.90
N PRO A 46 -3.48 29.85 -5.47
CA PRO A 46 -3.20 31.07 -4.70
C PRO A 46 -3.46 32.36 -5.50
N PHE A 47 -3.26 32.33 -6.82
CA PHE A 47 -3.59 33.47 -7.68
C PHE A 47 -5.10 33.66 -7.79
N LEU A 48 -5.85 32.58 -7.97
CA LEU A 48 -7.32 32.63 -8.03
C LEU A 48 -7.92 33.12 -6.71
N VAL A 49 -7.41 32.63 -5.58
CA VAL A 49 -7.83 33.06 -4.24
C VAL A 49 -7.47 34.52 -4.00
N ALA A 50 -6.27 34.95 -4.36
CA ALA A 50 -5.85 36.34 -4.24
C ALA A 50 -6.74 37.28 -5.06
N ILE A 51 -7.04 36.94 -6.32
CA ILE A 51 -7.97 37.71 -7.17
C ILE A 51 -9.34 37.79 -6.51
N ALA A 52 -9.92 36.67 -6.08
CA ALA A 52 -11.24 36.65 -5.44
C ALA A 52 -11.27 37.52 -4.15
N CYS A 53 -10.26 37.39 -3.29
CA CYS A 53 -10.16 38.18 -2.06
C CYS A 53 -9.98 39.67 -2.34
N PHE A 54 -9.11 40.05 -3.29
CA PHE A 54 -8.90 41.45 -3.63
C PHE A 54 -10.11 42.06 -4.33
N THR A 55 -10.78 41.32 -5.23
CA THR A 55 -12.03 41.75 -5.85
C THR A 55 -13.10 41.99 -4.80
N TRP A 56 -13.27 41.07 -3.84
CA TRP A 56 -14.20 41.26 -2.73
C TRP A 56 -13.82 42.46 -1.85
N TYR A 57 -12.53 42.62 -1.53
CA TYR A 57 -12.02 43.70 -0.69
C TYR A 57 -12.30 45.09 -1.28
N VAL A 58 -12.14 45.25 -2.60
CA VAL A 58 -12.41 46.50 -3.31
C VAL A 58 -13.92 46.76 -3.45
N LEU A 59 -14.73 45.70 -3.65
CA LEU A 59 -16.18 45.86 -3.80
C LEU A 59 -16.88 46.20 -2.48
N SER A 60 -16.32 45.78 -1.34
CA SER A 60 -16.98 45.91 -0.04
C SER A 60 -17.07 47.35 0.47
N SER A 61 -16.10 48.22 0.17
CA SER A 61 -16.09 49.62 0.62
C SER A 61 -15.35 50.52 -0.38
N PRO A 62 -15.91 51.66 -0.80
CA PRO A 62 -15.24 52.62 -1.68
C PRO A 62 -13.95 53.21 -1.09
N GLU A 63 -13.79 53.16 0.24
CA GLU A 63 -12.62 53.66 0.97
C GLU A 63 -11.47 52.65 1.05
N ASN A 64 -11.69 51.39 0.69
CA ASN A 64 -10.66 50.35 0.72
C ASN A 64 -9.76 50.44 -0.52
N ILE A 65 -8.73 51.29 -0.42
CA ILE A 65 -7.70 51.40 -1.46
C ILE A 65 -6.72 50.22 -1.31
N LEU A 66 -6.64 49.40 -2.35
CA LEU A 66 -5.69 48.29 -2.42
C LEU A 66 -4.26 48.82 -2.62
N THR A 67 -3.57 49.12 -1.50
CA THR A 67 -2.17 49.55 -1.53
C THR A 67 -1.25 48.36 -1.87
N PRO A 68 -0.20 48.53 -2.69
CA PRO A 68 0.75 47.46 -3.03
C PRO A 68 1.32 46.75 -1.80
N SER A 69 1.61 47.49 -0.72
CA SER A 69 2.11 46.93 0.54
C SER A 69 1.18 45.87 1.14
N VAL A 70 -0.14 46.07 1.07
CA VAL A 70 -1.13 45.12 1.59
C VAL A 70 -1.26 43.92 0.65
N ALA A 71 -1.26 44.17 -0.67
CA ALA A 71 -1.38 43.12 -1.68
C ALA A 71 -0.21 42.13 -1.67
N PHE A 72 1.04 42.62 -1.60
CA PHE A 72 2.23 41.77 -1.56
C PHE A 72 2.32 40.95 -0.26
N VAL A 73 1.96 41.55 0.87
CA VAL A 73 1.94 40.84 2.16
C VAL A 73 0.89 39.74 2.15
N ALA A 74 -0.34 40.03 1.70
CA ALA A 74 -1.40 39.03 1.60
C ALA A 74 -1.03 37.88 0.66
N LEU A 75 -0.44 38.17 -0.51
CA LEU A 75 0.02 37.15 -1.45
C LEU A 75 1.08 36.23 -0.82
N THR A 76 2.00 36.80 -0.04
CA THR A 76 3.04 36.04 0.67
C THR A 76 2.42 35.11 1.71
N VAL A 77 1.44 35.60 2.48
CA VAL A 77 0.72 34.79 3.48
C VAL A 77 -0.07 33.64 2.82
N PHE A 78 -0.77 33.89 1.72
CA PHE A 78 -1.48 32.85 0.98
C PHE A 78 -0.53 31.76 0.45
N ASN A 79 0.64 32.16 -0.07
CA ASN A 79 1.65 31.22 -0.54
C ASN A 79 2.25 30.37 0.60
N GLN A 80 2.44 30.95 1.78
CA GLN A 80 2.96 30.22 2.94
C GLN A 80 1.94 29.25 3.54
N LEU A 81 0.65 29.63 3.57
CA LEU A 81 -0.44 28.79 4.07
C LEU A 81 -0.70 27.56 3.19
N ARG A 82 -0.29 27.59 1.92
CA ARG A 82 -0.44 26.47 1.00
C ARG A 82 0.23 25.18 1.49
N ARG A 83 1.44 25.28 2.05
CA ARG A 83 2.20 24.11 2.51
C ARG A 83 1.44 23.29 3.57
N PRO A 84 1.00 23.88 4.69
CA PRO A 84 0.24 23.12 5.69
C PRO A 84 -1.10 22.62 5.14
N MET A 85 -1.82 23.42 4.34
CA MET A 85 -3.09 22.98 3.76
C MET A 85 -2.93 21.78 2.81
N ALA A 86 -1.85 21.73 2.03
CA ALA A 86 -1.56 20.62 1.13
C ALA A 86 -1.19 19.32 1.85
N LEU A 87 -0.80 19.38 3.14
CA LEU A 87 -0.42 18.21 3.93
C LEU A 87 -1.60 17.54 4.63
N ILE A 88 -2.73 18.24 4.82
CA ILE A 88 -3.90 17.71 5.55
C ILE A 88 -4.52 16.53 4.80
N ALA A 89 -4.76 16.65 3.50
CA ALA A 89 -5.36 15.59 2.69
C ALA A 89 -4.52 14.29 2.65
N PRO A 90 -3.20 14.32 2.36
CA PRO A 90 -2.38 13.12 2.41
C PRO A 90 -2.23 12.57 3.83
N ALA A 91 -2.27 13.39 4.89
CA ALA A 91 -2.21 12.90 6.27
C ALA A 91 -3.34 11.89 6.58
N VAL A 92 -4.57 12.15 6.12
CA VAL A 92 -5.70 11.22 6.28
C VAL A 92 -5.42 9.88 5.60
N GLN A 93 -4.86 9.93 4.38
CA GLN A 93 -4.48 8.73 3.62
C GLN A 93 -3.38 7.94 4.34
N PHE A 94 -2.38 8.64 4.90
CA PHE A 94 -1.31 8.01 5.67
C PHE A 94 -1.84 7.35 6.94
N ILE A 95 -2.75 8.00 7.68
CA ILE A 95 -3.37 7.42 8.88
C ILE A 95 -4.16 6.16 8.52
N SER A 96 -4.98 6.21 7.46
CA SER A 96 -5.72 5.02 7.01
C SER A 96 -4.79 3.85 6.67
N LYS A 97 -3.70 4.12 5.93
CA LYS A 97 -2.69 3.11 5.60
C LYS A 97 -1.99 2.57 6.85
N ALA A 98 -1.65 3.45 7.80
CA ALA A 98 -1.01 3.07 9.05
C ALA A 98 -1.91 2.14 9.89
N ILE A 99 -3.21 2.41 9.95
CA ILE A 99 -4.18 1.55 10.64
C ILE A 99 -4.23 0.16 10.02
N VAL A 100 -4.34 0.07 8.68
CA VAL A 100 -4.38 -1.23 7.98
C VAL A 100 -3.06 -1.98 8.14
N CYS A 101 -1.93 -1.29 8.03
CA CYS A 101 -0.60 -1.86 8.25
C CYS A 101 -0.46 -2.40 9.67
N GLY A 102 -0.84 -1.61 10.67
CA GLY A 102 -0.83 -2.01 12.08
C GLY A 102 -1.70 -3.23 12.34
N LYS A 103 -2.89 -3.31 11.72
CA LYS A 103 -3.75 -4.49 11.81
C LYS A 103 -3.06 -5.75 11.28
N ARG A 104 -2.42 -5.67 10.11
CA ARG A 104 -1.71 -6.81 9.49
C ARG A 104 -0.51 -7.26 10.32
N ILE A 105 0.26 -6.32 10.86
CA ILE A 105 1.39 -6.64 11.76
C ILE A 105 0.87 -7.34 13.02
N ASN A 106 -0.20 -6.83 13.61
CA ASN A 106 -0.82 -7.43 14.79
C ASN A 106 -1.37 -8.84 14.52
N GLU A 107 -1.94 -9.08 13.35
CA GLU A 107 -2.39 -10.41 12.92
C GLU A 107 -1.21 -11.38 12.75
N PHE A 108 -0.12 -10.93 12.13
CA PHE A 108 1.10 -11.72 11.98
C PHE A 108 1.74 -12.09 13.32
N LEU A 109 1.86 -11.14 14.25
CA LEU A 109 2.43 -11.37 15.57
C LEU A 109 1.55 -12.24 16.49
N LYS A 110 0.26 -12.36 16.16
CA LYS A 110 -0.69 -13.24 16.86
C LYS A 110 -0.92 -14.56 16.14
N ALA A 111 -0.22 -14.83 15.04
CA ALA A 111 -0.32 -16.10 14.36
C ALA A 111 0.14 -17.22 15.30
N ASP A 112 -0.55 -18.35 15.27
CA ASP A 112 -0.20 -19.51 16.10
C ASP A 112 1.22 -19.97 15.75
N GLU A 113 2.12 -19.93 16.74
CA GLU A 113 3.44 -20.54 16.61
C GLU A 113 3.35 -22.05 16.87
N LEU A 114 4.18 -22.83 16.17
CA LEU A 114 4.29 -24.27 16.41
C LEU A 114 4.89 -24.50 17.80
N ASP A 115 4.13 -25.15 18.66
CA ASP A 115 4.55 -25.45 20.03
C ASP A 115 5.67 -26.51 20.00
N ARG A 116 6.93 -26.08 20.11
CA ARG A 116 8.09 -26.97 20.08
C ARG A 116 8.26 -27.61 21.44
N LYS A 117 7.42 -28.61 21.74
CA LYS A 117 7.72 -29.54 22.83
C LYS A 117 9.04 -30.23 22.51
N ARG A 118 10.11 -29.85 23.23
CA ARG A 118 11.35 -30.63 23.27
C ARG A 118 11.06 -31.85 24.13
N GLU A 119 10.94 -33.00 23.50
CA GLU A 119 11.02 -34.27 24.21
C GLU A 119 12.44 -34.40 24.76
N THR A 120 12.53 -34.60 26.07
CA THR A 120 13.77 -34.79 26.81
C THR A 120 14.51 -36.01 26.26
N ASP A 121 15.83 -35.88 26.08
CA ASP A 121 16.75 -36.96 25.65
C ASP A 121 16.48 -38.23 26.48
N ASP A 122 15.85 -39.22 25.86
CA ASP A 122 15.83 -40.61 26.37
C ASP A 122 16.85 -41.39 25.54
N ASP A 123 17.85 -41.90 26.22
CA ASP A 123 19.08 -42.49 25.70
C ASP A 123 18.81 -43.90 25.15
N GLN A 124 17.89 -44.01 24.18
CA GLN A 124 17.45 -45.25 23.53
C GLN A 124 17.67 -45.18 22.01
N PRO A 125 18.12 -46.26 21.36
CA PRO A 125 18.38 -46.29 19.92
C PRO A 125 17.07 -46.45 19.12
N THR A 126 16.18 -45.47 19.21
CA THR A 126 14.93 -45.45 18.43
C THR A 126 15.09 -44.49 17.25
N SER A 127 15.13 -45.03 16.04
CA SER A 127 15.41 -44.26 14.81
C SER A 127 14.27 -43.33 14.35
N VAL A 128 13.06 -43.45 14.92
CA VAL A 128 11.82 -42.63 14.77
C VAL A 128 10.64 -43.60 14.82
N LEU A 129 9.73 -43.43 15.80
CA LEU A 129 8.48 -44.17 15.90
C LEU A 129 7.31 -43.17 15.83
N LEU A 130 6.38 -43.40 14.92
CA LEU A 130 5.16 -42.61 14.74
C LEU A 130 3.98 -43.55 14.93
N GLU A 131 3.21 -43.43 16.01
CA GLU A 131 1.99 -44.23 16.20
C GLU A 131 0.76 -43.31 16.18
N ASN A 132 -0.26 -43.71 15.42
CA ASN A 132 -1.58 -43.06 15.34
C ASN A 132 -1.53 -41.52 15.24
N SER A 133 -0.62 -41.00 14.41
CA SER A 133 -0.40 -39.56 14.26
C SER A 133 -1.17 -38.98 13.08
N PHE A 134 -1.86 -37.87 13.30
CA PHE A 134 -2.66 -37.14 12.31
C PHE A 134 -2.04 -35.78 12.01
N PHE A 135 -1.84 -35.47 10.72
CA PHE A 135 -1.20 -34.22 10.31
C PHE A 135 -2.09 -33.42 9.34
N SER A 136 -2.10 -32.11 9.51
CA SER A 136 -2.81 -31.17 8.65
C SER A 136 -1.99 -29.90 8.41
N TRP A 137 -2.04 -29.37 7.18
CA TRP A 137 -1.42 -28.09 6.84
C TRP A 137 -2.29 -26.88 7.20
N GLY A 138 -3.56 -27.11 7.53
CA GLY A 138 -4.51 -26.08 7.93
C GLY A 138 -5.59 -26.65 8.84
N LYS A 139 -6.28 -25.78 9.59
CA LYS A 139 -7.20 -26.16 10.68
C LYS A 139 -8.43 -26.97 10.24
N GLU A 140 -8.75 -27.01 8.95
CA GLU A 140 -10.01 -27.56 8.44
C GLU A 140 -9.93 -28.94 7.79
N LYS A 141 -8.74 -29.41 7.38
CA LYS A 141 -8.62 -30.70 6.68
C LYS A 141 -7.43 -31.52 7.16
N GLU A 142 -7.72 -32.71 7.68
CA GLU A 142 -6.73 -33.75 7.93
C GLU A 142 -6.23 -34.28 6.59
N HIS A 143 -4.93 -34.16 6.32
CA HIS A 143 -4.33 -34.58 5.05
C HIS A 143 -3.66 -35.96 5.16
N LEU A 144 -3.26 -36.35 6.37
CA LEU A 144 -2.66 -37.66 6.66
C LEU A 144 -3.36 -38.29 7.88
N LYS A 145 -3.84 -39.51 7.71
CA LYS A 145 -4.49 -40.36 8.72
C LYS A 145 -3.78 -41.71 8.79
N ASP A 146 -3.67 -42.29 9.98
CA ASP A 146 -3.11 -43.64 10.23
C ASP A 146 -1.74 -43.91 9.56
N VAL A 147 -0.76 -43.05 9.84
CA VAL A 147 0.63 -43.34 9.44
C VAL A 147 1.20 -44.41 10.37
N CYS A 148 1.08 -45.70 10.00
CA CYS A 148 1.83 -46.79 10.62
C CYS A 148 3.21 -46.95 9.94
N PRO A 149 4.33 -46.71 10.63
CA PRO A 149 5.65 -47.05 10.11
C PRO A 149 5.81 -48.58 10.17
N VAL A 150 6.05 -49.19 9.02
CA VAL A 150 6.53 -50.57 8.98
C VAL A 150 8.01 -50.51 9.35
N LEU A 151 8.34 -51.01 10.54
CA LEU A 151 9.71 -51.15 11.05
C LEU A 151 10.57 -51.88 10.00
N TYR A 152 11.49 -51.17 9.35
CA TYR A 152 12.61 -51.81 8.67
C TYR A 152 13.75 -51.93 9.67
N LYS A 153 14.07 -53.18 9.99
CA LYS A 153 15.15 -53.59 10.89
C LYS A 153 16.51 -53.41 10.23
#